data_AF-A0A923S8Q4-F1
#
_entry.id   AF-A0A923S8Q4-F1
#
_cell.length_a   1.000
_cell.length_b   1.000
_cell.length_c   1.000
_cell.angle_alpha   90.00
_cell.angle_beta   90.00
_cell.angle_gamma   90.00
#
_symmetry.space_group_name_H-M   'P 1'
#
loop_
_entity.id
_entity.type
_entity.pdbx_description
1 polymer ?
#
loop_
_entity_poly.entity_id
_entity_poly.type
_entity_poly.pdbx_seq_one_letter_code
_entity_poly.pdbx_strand_id
1 'polypeptide(L)'
;MSDQQYYRILLDDYSAASFTSFDKAYFGTMSDLEGWIKAIEVEKCFAERFSSLTKTFRAYQSGQHNITHNVAYQEVRFLDKVTLLYRESYTAEKLAWEHLNTWQWPYFMSCEKVESEHLWLRCKDRYYRCFMAKFYSLKYGTDPNEQTPAGGMLWGFPEMLEVDDLPLMWNRLAEPEKNFKTLAEAQADWEAFRAAPNPDFSEFCNDIFGDG
;
A
#
# COMPACT_ATOMS: atom_id res chain seq x y z
N MET A 1 -15.70 -5.96 -20.83
CA MET A 1 -14.74 -5.98 -19.73
C MET A 1 -15.57 -5.65 -18.50
N SER A 2 -15.67 -6.51 -17.50
CA SER A 2 -16.39 -6.11 -16.27
C SER A 2 -15.59 -5.00 -15.62
N ASP A 3 -16.17 -3.82 -15.42
CA ASP A 3 -15.54 -2.76 -14.66
C ASP A 3 -15.23 -3.29 -13.25
N GLN A 4 -13.96 -3.61 -13.00
CA GLN A 4 -13.53 -4.13 -11.72
C GLN A 4 -13.65 -3.01 -10.68
N GLN A 5 -14.55 -3.17 -9.71
CA GLN A 5 -14.79 -2.16 -8.69
C GLN A 5 -13.65 -2.15 -7.67
N TYR A 6 -13.01 -0.98 -7.53
CA TYR A 6 -12.00 -0.72 -6.51
C TYR A 6 -12.64 -0.15 -5.24
N TYR A 7 -11.98 -0.40 -4.11
CA TYR A 7 -12.36 0.10 -2.81
C TYR A 7 -11.14 0.71 -2.13
N ARG A 8 -11.40 1.67 -1.25
CA ARG A 8 -10.42 2.20 -0.30
C ARG A 8 -10.78 1.71 1.10
N ILE A 9 -9.79 1.22 1.83
CA ILE A 9 -9.84 0.98 3.26
C ILE A 9 -8.84 1.90 3.96
N LEU A 10 -9.22 2.44 5.12
CA LEU A 10 -8.29 3.16 6.01
C LEU A 10 -7.88 2.22 7.13
N LEU A 11 -6.60 2.19 7.48
CA LEU A 11 -6.03 1.37 8.54
C LEU A 11 -5.04 2.20 9.36
N ASP A 12 -4.63 1.69 10.51
CA ASP A 12 -3.63 2.38 11.33
C ASP A 12 -2.32 2.51 10.54
N ASP A 13 -1.73 3.71 10.56
CA ASP A 13 -0.42 3.95 9.98
C ASP A 13 0.68 3.59 10.99
N TYR A 14 1.43 2.53 10.71
CA TYR A 14 2.53 2.05 11.55
C TYR A 14 3.86 2.76 11.27
N SER A 15 3.89 3.68 10.30
CA SER A 15 5.05 4.51 9.98
C SER A 15 4.92 5.95 10.49
N ALA A 16 3.77 6.26 11.09
CA ALA A 16 3.46 7.55 11.68
C ALA A 16 4.09 7.71 13.06
N ALA A 17 4.94 8.74 13.22
CA ALA A 17 5.65 9.05 14.46
C ALA A 17 4.88 8.67 15.74
N SER A 18 5.51 7.89 16.62
CA SER A 18 4.92 7.19 17.77
C SER A 18 4.13 8.04 18.78
N PHE A 19 4.29 9.36 18.77
CA PHE A 19 3.49 10.30 19.57
C PHE A 19 2.23 10.81 18.85
N THR A 20 1.96 10.29 17.65
CA THR A 20 0.81 10.57 16.81
C THR A 20 0.09 9.26 16.49
N SER A 21 -1.14 9.36 16.00
CA SER A 21 -1.85 8.21 15.46
C SER A 21 -2.56 8.68 14.20
N PHE A 22 -2.14 8.15 13.06
CA PHE A 22 -2.68 8.50 11.75
C PHE A 22 -3.30 7.29 11.08
N ASP A 23 -4.07 7.59 10.03
CA ASP A 23 -4.58 6.58 9.12
C ASP A 23 -3.72 6.52 7.85
N LYS A 24 -3.56 5.31 7.32
CA LYS A 24 -3.02 5.04 5.99
C LYS A 24 -4.11 4.45 5.12
N ALA A 25 -4.19 4.93 3.88
CA ALA A 25 -5.14 4.44 2.90
C ALA A 25 -4.54 3.30 2.08
N TYR A 26 -5.31 2.24 1.88
CA TYR A 26 -4.98 1.15 0.96
C TYR A 26 -6.12 0.94 -0.03
N PHE A 27 -5.76 0.49 -1.23
CA PHE A 27 -6.70 0.39 -2.34
C PHE A 27 -6.68 -1.01 -2.95
N GLY A 28 -7.83 -1.55 -3.28
CA GLY A 28 -7.89 -2.86 -3.90
C GLY A 28 -9.28 -3.22 -4.33
N THR A 29 -9.38 -4.30 -5.06
CA THR A 29 -10.66 -4.88 -5.47
C THR A 29 -11.17 -5.77 -4.34
N MET A 30 -12.43 -6.21 -4.42
CA MET A 30 -12.97 -7.09 -3.38
C MET A 30 -12.17 -8.40 -3.26
N SER A 31 -11.61 -8.89 -4.37
CA SER A 31 -10.74 -10.08 -4.38
C SER A 31 -9.43 -9.83 -3.65
N ASP A 32 -8.82 -8.66 -3.84
CA ASP A 32 -7.54 -8.31 -3.19
C ASP A 32 -7.75 -8.17 -1.67
N LEU A 33 -8.82 -7.48 -1.27
CA LEU A 33 -9.23 -7.35 0.14
C LEU A 33 -9.52 -8.71 0.79
N GLU A 34 -10.20 -9.61 0.09
CA GLU A 34 -10.46 -10.96 0.59
C GLU A 34 -9.17 -11.78 0.75
N GLY A 35 -8.24 -11.65 -0.19
CA GLY A 35 -6.91 -12.28 -0.10
C GLY A 35 -6.14 -11.81 1.13
N TRP A 36 -6.07 -10.50 1.35
CA TRP A 36 -5.42 -9.91 2.52
C TRP A 36 -6.10 -10.29 3.84
N ILE A 37 -7.44 -10.25 3.92
CA ILE A 37 -8.16 -10.67 5.14
C ILE A 37 -7.92 -12.14 5.45
N LYS A 38 -7.84 -13.02 4.43
CA LYS A 38 -7.50 -14.43 4.64
C LYS A 38 -6.10 -14.60 5.21
N ALA A 39 -5.12 -13.84 4.74
CA ALA A 39 -3.77 -13.87 5.28
C ALA A 39 -3.76 -13.51 6.79
N ILE A 40 -4.51 -12.46 7.18
CA ILE A 40 -4.68 -12.09 8.59
C ILE A 40 -5.32 -13.22 9.42
N GLU A 41 -6.31 -13.91 8.86
CA GLU A 41 -7.04 -14.98 9.56
C GLU A 41 -6.22 -16.26 9.73
N VAL A 42 -5.23 -16.52 8.87
CA VAL A 42 -4.35 -17.71 8.94
C VAL A 42 -3.39 -17.61 10.12
N GLU A 43 -2.82 -16.43 10.34
CA GLU A 43 -1.88 -16.20 11.43
C GLU A 43 -2.60 -16.04 12.77
N LYS A 44 -2.44 -17.01 13.68
CA LYS A 44 -3.24 -17.08 14.92
C LYS A 44 -3.18 -15.80 15.77
N CYS A 45 -1.99 -15.20 15.90
CA CYS A 45 -1.81 -13.97 16.68
C CYS A 45 -2.55 -12.77 16.04
N PHE A 46 -2.60 -12.71 14.71
CA PHE A 46 -3.31 -11.67 13.96
C PHE A 46 -4.81 -11.91 13.93
N ALA A 47 -5.24 -13.16 13.77
CA ALA A 47 -6.65 -13.53 13.78
C ALA A 47 -7.37 -13.08 15.07
N GLU A 48 -6.73 -13.27 16.23
CA GLU A 48 -7.27 -12.81 17.52
C GLU A 48 -7.25 -11.28 17.61
N ARG A 49 -6.10 -10.65 17.34
CA ARG A 49 -5.88 -9.19 17.43
C ARG A 49 -6.81 -8.40 16.51
N PHE A 50 -7.02 -8.86 15.28
CA PHE A 50 -7.79 -8.18 14.24
C PHE A 50 -9.18 -8.80 14.03
N SER A 51 -9.69 -9.57 15.00
CA SER A 51 -10.99 -10.22 14.91
C SER A 51 -12.16 -9.27 14.66
N SER A 52 -12.06 -8.01 15.12
CA SER A 52 -13.07 -6.99 14.81
C SER A 52 -13.05 -6.62 13.32
N LEU A 53 -11.86 -6.42 12.75
CA LEU A 53 -11.67 -6.05 11.35
C LEU A 53 -12.19 -7.15 10.42
N THR A 54 -11.82 -8.40 10.68
CA THR A 54 -12.24 -9.54 9.86
C THR A 54 -13.76 -9.76 9.94
N LYS A 55 -14.37 -9.63 11.12
CA LYS A 55 -15.84 -9.66 11.28
C LYS A 55 -16.54 -8.53 10.51
N THR A 56 -16.02 -7.31 10.58
CA THR A 56 -16.56 -6.17 9.81
C THR A 56 -16.48 -6.44 8.31
N PHE A 57 -15.38 -7.03 7.82
CA PHE A 57 -15.27 -7.45 6.42
C PHE A 57 -16.36 -8.45 6.02
N ARG A 58 -16.61 -9.50 6.83
CA ARG A 58 -17.67 -10.48 6.56
C ARG A 58 -19.06 -9.85 6.56
N ALA A 59 -19.33 -8.93 7.49
CA ALA A 59 -20.57 -8.18 7.51
C ALA A 59 -20.76 -7.36 6.22
N TYR A 60 -19.69 -6.69 5.74
CA TYR A 60 -19.71 -5.96 4.48
C TYR A 60 -20.04 -6.88 3.30
N GLN A 61 -19.37 -8.03 3.19
CA GLN A 61 -19.61 -9.02 2.14
C GLN A 61 -21.06 -9.55 2.16
N SER A 62 -21.68 -9.63 3.34
CA SER A 62 -23.10 -10.02 3.48
C SER A 62 -24.12 -8.93 3.07
N GLY A 63 -23.65 -7.77 2.57
CA GLY A 63 -24.50 -6.68 2.09
C GLY A 63 -24.65 -5.50 3.06
N GLN A 64 -23.98 -5.53 4.21
CA GLN A 64 -24.00 -4.42 5.16
C GLN A 64 -23.02 -3.33 4.74
N HIS A 65 -23.42 -2.47 3.80
CA HIS A 65 -22.51 -1.47 3.22
C HIS A 65 -22.42 -0.14 4.00
N ASN A 66 -23.19 0.02 5.07
CA ASN A 66 -23.15 1.21 5.95
C ASN A 66 -22.59 0.85 7.32
N ILE A 67 -21.38 0.28 7.32
CA ILE A 67 -20.66 -0.12 8.52
C ILE A 67 -19.34 0.67 8.64
N THR A 68 -18.89 0.80 9.87
CA THR A 68 -17.71 1.55 10.27
C THR A 68 -16.72 0.64 10.98
N HIS A 69 -15.48 1.10 11.10
CA HIS A 69 -14.49 0.55 12.02
C HIS A 69 -13.65 1.68 12.62
N ASN A 70 -12.93 1.36 13.69
CA ASN A 70 -12.01 2.29 14.32
C ASN A 70 -10.64 2.21 13.65
N VAL A 71 -10.08 3.37 13.34
CA VAL A 71 -8.69 3.57 12.91
C VAL A 71 -8.13 4.68 13.77
N ALA A 72 -6.98 4.45 14.41
CA ALA A 72 -6.43 5.32 15.44
C ALA A 72 -7.51 5.66 16.48
N TYR A 73 -7.88 6.94 16.60
CA TYR A 73 -8.88 7.47 17.53
C TYR A 73 -10.19 7.92 16.86
N GLN A 74 -10.46 7.46 15.63
CA GLN A 74 -11.64 7.86 14.85
C GLN A 74 -12.42 6.65 14.33
N GLU A 75 -13.75 6.80 14.31
CA GLU A 75 -14.65 5.89 13.62
C GLU A 75 -14.78 6.33 12.15
N VAL A 76 -14.41 5.45 11.23
CA VAL A 76 -14.41 5.70 9.79
C VAL A 76 -15.27 4.68 9.06
N ARG A 77 -15.75 5.04 7.87
CA ARG A 77 -16.47 4.10 7.00
C ARG A 77 -15.53 2.95 6.59
N PHE A 78 -16.04 1.72 6.66
CA PHE A 78 -15.22 0.54 6.41
C PHE A 78 -14.61 0.49 5.01
N LEU A 79 -15.45 0.62 3.98
CA LEU A 79 -15.01 0.72 2.59
C LEU A 79 -15.68 1.88 1.87
N ASP A 80 -14.86 2.64 1.15
CA ASP A 80 -15.30 3.63 0.18
C ASP A 80 -15.16 3.07 -1.23
N LYS A 81 -16.18 3.21 -2.07
CA LYS A 81 -16.08 2.86 -3.50
C LYS A 81 -15.16 3.86 -4.20
N VAL A 82 -14.35 3.33 -5.10
CA VAL A 82 -13.33 4.09 -5.84
C VAL A 82 -13.55 3.92 -7.34
N THR A 83 -13.45 5.01 -8.10
CA THR A 83 -13.49 4.96 -9.56
C THR A 83 -12.06 4.87 -10.09
N LEU A 84 -11.74 3.83 -10.86
CA LEU A 84 -10.51 3.77 -11.64
C LEU A 84 -10.61 4.75 -12.81
N LEU A 85 -9.61 5.63 -12.95
CA LEU A 85 -9.51 6.61 -14.04
C LEU A 85 -8.51 6.15 -15.09
N TYR A 86 -7.29 5.82 -14.64
CA TYR A 86 -6.19 5.43 -15.51
C TYR A 86 -5.37 4.31 -14.88
N ARG A 87 -4.65 3.57 -15.72
CA ARG A 87 -3.76 2.47 -15.33
C ARG A 87 -2.53 2.50 -16.22
N GLU A 88 -1.35 2.37 -15.63
CA GLU A 88 -0.09 2.21 -16.35
C GLU A 88 0.77 1.15 -15.68
N SER A 89 1.61 0.47 -16.46
CA SER A 89 2.60 -0.47 -15.93
C SER A 89 4.00 0.13 -16.00
N TYR A 90 4.83 -0.19 -15.02
CA TYR A 90 6.22 0.19 -14.97
C TYR A 90 7.08 -1.03 -14.65
N THR A 91 8.23 -1.13 -15.31
CA THR A 91 9.23 -2.16 -15.03
C THR A 91 10.60 -1.54 -15.11
N ALA A 92 11.45 -1.88 -14.15
CA ALA A 92 12.85 -1.49 -14.16
C ALA A 92 13.72 -2.63 -13.64
N GLU A 93 14.95 -2.67 -14.12
CA GLU A 93 16.01 -3.57 -13.66
C GLU A 93 17.09 -2.76 -12.94
N LYS A 94 17.71 -3.37 -11.93
CA LYS A 94 18.80 -2.77 -11.14
C LYS A 94 18.45 -1.38 -10.61
N LEU A 95 17.22 -1.22 -10.14
CA LEU A 95 16.76 0.03 -9.56
C LEU A 95 17.43 0.23 -8.20
N ALA A 96 17.92 1.44 -7.97
CA ALA A 96 18.41 1.89 -6.67
C ALA A 96 17.85 3.29 -6.39
N TRP A 97 17.44 3.54 -5.16
CA TRP A 97 16.86 4.81 -4.75
C TRP A 97 17.11 5.08 -3.25
N GLU A 98 16.91 6.34 -2.86
CA GLU A 98 16.93 6.76 -1.46
C GLU A 98 15.49 6.89 -0.96
N HIS A 99 15.20 6.26 0.17
CA HIS A 99 13.97 6.43 0.92
C HIS A 99 14.27 7.17 2.22
N LEU A 100 13.47 8.18 2.55
CA LEU A 100 13.57 8.91 3.81
C LEU A 100 12.38 8.52 4.68
N ASN A 101 12.65 8.06 5.91
CA ASN A 101 11.59 7.78 6.86
C ASN A 101 10.99 9.08 7.46
N THR A 102 10.02 8.92 8.36
CA THR A 102 9.34 10.02 9.06
C THR A 102 10.30 10.98 9.78
N TRP A 103 11.48 10.53 10.17
CA TRP A 103 12.52 11.33 10.83
C TRP A 103 13.58 11.92 9.90
N GLN A 104 13.38 11.82 8.58
CA GLN A 104 14.35 12.19 7.55
C GLN A 104 15.65 11.36 7.62
N TRP A 105 15.57 10.16 8.19
CA TRP A 105 16.70 9.22 8.19
C TRP A 105 16.70 8.42 6.88
N PRO A 106 17.85 8.34 6.18
CA PRO A 106 17.91 7.68 4.89
C PRO A 106 18.07 6.16 4.98
N TYR A 107 17.33 5.49 4.10
CA TYR A 107 17.52 4.11 3.69
C TYR A 107 17.84 4.07 2.21
N PHE A 108 19.00 3.49 1.87
CA PHE A 108 19.38 3.22 0.50
C PHE A 108 18.77 1.89 0.10
N MET A 109 17.87 1.92 -0.86
CA MET A 109 17.14 0.76 -1.36
C MET A 109 17.72 0.31 -2.71
N SER A 110 17.68 -0.99 -2.97
CA SER A 110 17.97 -1.51 -4.31
C SER A 110 17.23 -2.82 -4.59
N CYS A 111 16.99 -3.12 -5.86
CA CYS A 111 16.44 -4.41 -6.29
C CYS A 111 16.99 -4.81 -7.66
N GLU A 112 17.03 -6.11 -7.94
CA GLU A 112 17.41 -6.61 -9.27
C GLU A 112 16.34 -6.28 -10.31
N LYS A 113 15.07 -6.30 -9.91
CA LYS A 113 13.93 -5.96 -10.77
C LYS A 113 12.75 -5.48 -9.94
N VAL A 114 11.99 -4.56 -10.49
CA VAL A 114 10.65 -4.20 -10.02
C VAL A 114 9.67 -4.29 -11.18
N GLU A 115 8.52 -4.90 -10.91
CA GLU A 115 7.33 -4.84 -11.77
C GLU A 115 6.24 -4.14 -10.98
N SER A 116 5.61 -3.12 -11.54
CA SER A 116 4.57 -2.37 -10.84
C SER A 116 3.44 -1.94 -11.75
N GLU A 117 2.27 -1.82 -11.16
CA GLU A 117 1.07 -1.27 -11.78
C GLU A 117 0.66 -0.03 -11.00
N HIS A 118 0.48 1.07 -11.71
CA HIS A 118 0.10 2.38 -11.19
C HIS A 118 -1.34 2.68 -11.58
N LEU A 119 -2.15 3.09 -10.60
CA LEU A 119 -3.59 3.30 -10.70
C LEU A 119 -3.92 4.74 -10.34
N TRP A 120 -4.56 5.47 -11.25
CA TRP A 120 -5.14 6.77 -10.93
C TRP A 120 -6.60 6.56 -10.54
N LEU A 121 -6.92 6.95 -9.32
CA LEU A 121 -8.15 6.59 -8.64
C LEU A 121 -8.86 7.86 -8.16
N ARG A 122 -10.18 7.92 -8.33
CA ARG A 122 -11.04 8.92 -7.67
C ARG A 122 -11.75 8.27 -6.49
N CYS A 123 -11.55 8.82 -5.30
CA CYS A 123 -12.28 8.45 -4.09
C CYS A 123 -12.90 9.71 -3.49
N LYS A 124 -14.24 9.77 -3.46
CA LYS A 124 -14.99 10.97 -3.04
C LYS A 124 -14.54 12.21 -3.85
N ASP A 125 -14.06 13.23 -3.15
CA ASP A 125 -13.58 14.51 -3.65
C ASP A 125 -12.06 14.56 -3.86
N ARG A 126 -11.36 13.43 -3.68
CA ARG A 126 -9.91 13.33 -3.85
C ARG A 126 -9.51 12.35 -4.94
N TYR A 127 -8.32 12.58 -5.46
CA TYR A 127 -7.71 11.78 -6.50
C TYR A 127 -6.37 11.25 -6.00
N TYR A 128 -6.01 10.04 -6.40
CA TYR A 128 -4.83 9.36 -5.93
C TYR A 128 -4.11 8.73 -7.13
N ARG A 129 -2.77 8.71 -7.08
CA ARG A 129 -1.99 7.70 -7.80
C ARG A 129 -1.55 6.67 -6.77
N CYS A 130 -1.87 5.41 -7.00
CA CYS A 130 -1.50 4.30 -6.12
C CYS A 130 -0.76 3.23 -6.91
N PHE A 131 -0.04 2.34 -6.25
CA PHE A 131 0.72 1.29 -6.92
C PHE A 131 0.60 -0.07 -6.25
N MET A 132 0.63 -1.11 -7.10
CA MET A 132 1.02 -2.47 -6.72
C MET A 132 2.43 -2.70 -7.24
N ALA A 133 3.34 -3.23 -6.44
CA ALA A 133 4.71 -3.52 -6.83
C ALA A 133 5.13 -4.93 -6.42
N LYS A 134 5.96 -5.55 -7.26
CA LYS A 134 6.67 -6.79 -7.01
C LYS A 134 8.16 -6.52 -7.16
N PHE A 135 8.89 -6.64 -6.06
CA PHE A 135 10.33 -6.45 -6.03
C PHE A 135 11.04 -7.80 -5.97
N TYR A 136 12.03 -7.96 -6.85
CA TYR A 136 12.89 -9.13 -6.91
C TYR A 136 14.23 -8.79 -6.28
N SER A 137 14.62 -9.57 -5.26
CA SER A 137 15.87 -9.39 -4.52
C SER A 137 16.00 -7.99 -3.91
N LEU A 138 14.94 -7.52 -3.24
CA LEU A 138 14.92 -6.22 -2.55
C LEU A 138 15.94 -6.19 -1.41
N LYS A 139 16.73 -5.13 -1.37
CA LYS A 139 17.77 -4.86 -0.38
C LYS A 139 17.64 -3.45 0.16
N TYR A 140 18.15 -3.26 1.37
CA TYR A 140 18.26 -1.95 2.00
C TYR A 140 19.53 -1.84 2.84
N GLY A 141 19.93 -0.63 3.15
CA GLY A 141 21.02 -0.33 4.08
C GLY A 141 21.05 1.17 4.43
N THR A 142 21.77 1.52 5.49
CA THR A 142 22.05 2.93 5.84
C THR A 142 23.32 3.46 5.17
N ASP A 143 24.05 2.59 4.47
CA ASP A 143 25.15 2.91 3.55
C ASP A 143 24.85 2.25 2.19
N PRO A 144 24.93 2.97 1.05
CA PRO A 144 24.68 2.39 -0.27
C PRO A 144 25.63 1.26 -0.65
N ASN A 145 26.80 1.14 -0.01
CA ASN A 145 27.78 0.09 -0.25
C ASN A 145 27.56 -1.14 0.64
N GLU A 146 26.77 -1.02 1.71
CA GLU A 146 26.51 -2.07 2.70
C GLU A 146 25.00 -2.32 2.82
N GLN A 147 24.46 -3.04 1.83
CA GLN A 147 23.03 -3.40 1.81
C GLN A 147 22.81 -4.88 2.12
N THR A 148 21.74 -5.16 2.86
CA THR A 148 21.26 -6.50 3.22
C THR A 148 19.88 -6.76 2.60
N PRO A 149 19.48 -8.02 2.34
CA PRO A 149 18.11 -8.33 1.93
C PRO A 149 17.07 -7.79 2.92
N ALA A 150 15.95 -7.27 2.40
CA ALA A 150 14.85 -6.75 3.22
C ALA A 150 14.25 -7.81 4.17
N GLY A 151 14.15 -9.06 3.72
CA GLY A 151 13.67 -10.18 4.53
C GLY A 151 12.19 -10.05 4.93
N GLY A 152 11.76 -10.89 5.88
CA GLY A 152 10.36 -10.96 6.35
C GLY A 152 10.07 -10.22 7.65
N MET A 153 11.01 -9.43 8.18
CA MET A 153 10.77 -8.63 9.38
C MET A 153 10.11 -7.31 8.96
N LEU A 154 8.78 -7.32 8.92
CA LEU A 154 7.94 -6.24 8.44
C LEU A 154 7.26 -5.54 9.62
N TRP A 155 7.26 -4.20 9.58
CA TRP A 155 6.77 -3.37 10.68
C TRP A 155 5.54 -2.53 10.32
N GLY A 156 5.10 -2.57 9.07
CA GLY A 156 3.84 -1.97 8.60
C GLY A 156 2.59 -2.69 9.11
N PHE A 157 1.44 -2.33 8.53
CA PHE A 157 0.18 -3.00 8.87
C PHE A 157 0.29 -4.50 8.55
N PRO A 158 -0.13 -5.41 9.46
CA PRO A 158 0.05 -6.84 9.27
C PRO A 158 -0.50 -7.40 7.96
N GLU A 159 0.27 -8.32 7.38
CA GLU A 159 -0.02 -9.00 6.11
C GLU A 159 -0.14 -8.08 4.89
N MET A 160 0.25 -6.81 4.98
CA MET A 160 0.19 -5.91 3.82
C MET A 160 1.23 -6.26 2.76
N LEU A 161 2.43 -6.65 3.19
CA LEU A 161 3.48 -7.16 2.33
C LEU A 161 3.60 -8.68 2.48
N GLU A 162 3.79 -9.36 1.37
CA GLU A 162 4.10 -10.78 1.30
C GLU A 162 5.55 -10.98 0.88
N VAL A 163 6.21 -11.98 1.47
CA VAL A 163 7.56 -12.39 1.14
C VAL A 163 7.55 -13.88 0.79
N ASP A 164 8.10 -14.22 -0.36
CA ASP A 164 8.22 -15.60 -0.84
C ASP A 164 9.70 -16.03 -0.95
N ASP A 165 9.93 -17.33 -1.08
CA ASP A 165 11.24 -17.99 -1.04
C ASP A 165 12.21 -17.53 -2.15
N LEU A 166 11.69 -16.90 -3.22
CA LEU A 166 12.47 -16.38 -4.36
C LEU A 166 12.77 -14.87 -4.25
N PRO A 167 13.57 -14.47 -3.24
CA PRO A 167 13.47 -13.19 -2.50
C PRO A 167 12.52 -12.17 -3.15
N LEU A 168 11.23 -12.52 -3.19
CA LEU A 168 10.20 -11.80 -3.90
C LEU A 168 9.34 -11.15 -2.83
N MET A 169 9.15 -9.83 -2.94
CA MET A 169 8.32 -9.08 -2.01
C MET A 169 7.27 -8.26 -2.77
N TRP A 170 6.03 -8.28 -2.31
CA TRP A 170 4.95 -7.51 -2.95
C TRP A 170 3.87 -7.09 -1.97
N ASN A 171 3.17 -6.01 -2.29
CA ASN A 171 2.02 -5.54 -1.53
C ASN A 171 0.76 -6.28 -1.95
N ARG A 172 -0.14 -6.54 -0.99
CA ARG A 172 -1.45 -7.17 -1.22
C ARG A 172 -2.52 -6.19 -1.67
N LEU A 173 -2.40 -4.94 -1.24
CA LEU A 173 -3.26 -3.82 -1.62
C LEU A 173 -2.40 -2.66 -2.11
N ALA A 174 -2.94 -1.88 -3.03
CA ALA A 174 -2.24 -0.78 -3.65
C ALA A 174 -2.04 0.37 -2.66
N GLU A 175 -0.83 0.87 -2.61
CA GLU A 175 -0.41 1.93 -1.68
C GLU A 175 -0.40 3.28 -2.39
N PRO A 176 -0.74 4.39 -1.70
CA PRO A 176 -0.80 5.71 -2.30
C PRO A 176 0.61 6.27 -2.52
N GLU A 177 0.88 6.76 -3.73
CA GLU A 177 2.12 7.51 -4.03
C GLU A 177 1.88 9.01 -3.90
N LYS A 178 0.77 9.46 -4.48
CA LYS A 178 0.45 10.87 -4.63
C LYS A 178 -1.03 11.10 -4.45
N ASN A 179 -1.38 12.28 -3.98
CA ASN A 179 -2.75 12.74 -3.85
C ASN A 179 -2.93 14.07 -4.58
N PHE A 180 -4.09 14.24 -5.20
CA PHE A 180 -4.46 15.44 -5.95
C PHE A 180 -5.84 15.93 -5.52
N LYS A 181 -6.08 17.23 -5.67
CA LYS A 181 -7.35 17.87 -5.31
C LYS A 181 -8.32 17.88 -6.50
N THR A 182 -7.80 17.84 -7.73
CA THR A 182 -8.62 17.95 -8.93
C THR A 182 -8.34 16.84 -9.94
N LEU A 183 -9.33 16.56 -10.79
CA LEU A 183 -9.17 15.63 -11.91
C LEU A 183 -8.08 16.10 -12.89
N ALA A 184 -7.98 17.41 -13.13
CA ALA A 184 -7.00 17.98 -14.05
C ALA A 184 -5.56 17.74 -13.57
N GLU A 185 -5.28 17.90 -12.27
CA GLU A 185 -3.98 17.57 -11.68
C GLU A 185 -3.66 16.08 -11.82
N ALA A 186 -4.62 15.20 -11.52
CA ALA A 186 -4.44 13.76 -11.64
C ALA A 186 -4.19 13.32 -13.11
N GLN A 187 -4.91 13.93 -14.06
CA GLN A 187 -4.71 13.67 -15.48
C GLN A 187 -3.33 14.17 -15.97
N ALA A 188 -2.92 15.37 -15.54
CA ALA A 188 -1.60 15.91 -15.87
C ALA A 188 -0.46 15.04 -15.32
N ASP A 189 -0.59 14.53 -14.09
CA ASP A 189 0.38 13.58 -13.52
C ASP A 189 0.39 12.25 -14.30
N TRP A 190 -0.78 11.73 -14.71
CA TRP A 190 -0.85 10.54 -15.56
C TRP A 190 -0.16 10.75 -16.91
N GLU A 191 -0.43 11.86 -17.60
CA GLU A 191 0.23 12.19 -18.87
C GLU A 191 1.75 12.34 -18.70
N ALA A 192 2.20 12.98 -17.62
CA ALA A 192 3.61 13.11 -17.29
C ALA A 192 4.27 11.75 -16.99
N PHE A 193 3.60 10.87 -16.22
CA PHE A 193 4.10 9.54 -15.92
C PHE A 193 4.25 8.69 -17.19
N ARG A 194 3.30 8.77 -18.12
CA ARG A 194 3.40 8.07 -19.41
C ARG A 194 4.58 8.54 -20.26
N ALA A 195 4.90 9.83 -20.19
CA ALA A 195 6.02 10.40 -20.93
C ALA A 195 7.38 10.08 -20.27
N ALA A 196 7.43 10.14 -18.94
CA ALA A 196 8.63 9.89 -18.14
C ALA A 196 8.21 9.28 -16.79
N PRO A 197 8.17 7.94 -16.66
CA PRO A 197 7.74 7.27 -15.44
C PRO A 197 8.57 7.69 -14.23
N ASN A 198 7.88 8.04 -13.14
CA ASN A 198 8.48 8.49 -11.89
C ASN A 198 7.79 7.81 -10.68
N PRO A 199 7.90 6.49 -10.55
CA PRO A 199 7.28 5.78 -9.43
C PRO A 199 7.86 6.26 -8.10
N ASP A 200 7.02 6.35 -7.09
CA ASP A 200 7.42 6.60 -5.70
C ASP A 200 7.03 5.41 -4.84
N PHE A 201 8.02 4.68 -4.35
CA PHE A 201 7.82 3.45 -3.56
C PHE A 201 7.93 3.70 -2.05
N SER A 202 7.82 4.95 -1.60
CA SER A 202 8.03 5.31 -0.19
C SER A 202 7.07 4.59 0.74
N GLU A 203 5.79 4.46 0.38
CA GLU A 203 4.81 3.78 1.24
C GLU A 203 5.11 2.29 1.43
N PHE A 204 5.63 1.63 0.39
CA PHE A 204 6.07 0.25 0.50
C PHE A 204 7.25 0.12 1.46
N CYS A 205 8.18 1.08 1.42
CA CYS A 205 9.30 1.13 2.36
C CYS A 205 8.84 1.42 3.79
N ASN A 206 7.84 2.28 3.96
CA ASN A 206 7.19 2.53 5.25
C ASN A 206 6.59 1.24 5.83
N ASP A 207 6.00 0.38 4.99
CA ASP A 207 5.45 -0.91 5.44
C ASP A 207 6.53 -1.97 5.72
N ILE A 208 7.75 -1.81 5.20
CA ILE A 208 8.91 -2.60 5.61
C ILE A 208 9.38 -2.14 6.99
N PHE A 209 9.67 -0.85 7.15
CA PHE A 209 10.46 -0.35 8.27
C PHE A 209 9.64 0.08 9.49
N GLY A 210 8.45 0.69 9.30
CA GLY A 210 7.62 1.16 10.42
C GLY A 210 8.34 2.11 11.38
N ASP A 211 9.33 2.87 10.89
CA ASP A 211 10.26 3.65 11.72
C ASP A 211 9.72 5.01 12.17
N GLY A 212 8.41 5.11 12.41
CA GLY A 212 7.77 6.29 12.97
C GLY A 212 6.70 5.86 13.91
#